data_AF-A0A7X7JM97-F1
#
_entry.id   AF-A0A7X7JM97-F1
#
_cell.length_a   1.000
_cell.length_b   1.000
_cell.length_c   1.000
_cell.angle_alpha   90.00
_cell.angle_beta   90.00
_cell.angle_gamma   90.00
#
_symmetry.space_group_name_H-M   'P 1'
#
loop_
_entity.id
_entity.type
_entity.pdbx_description
1 polymer ?
#
loop_
_entity_poly.entity_id
_entity_poly.type
_entity_poly.pdbx_seq_one_letter_code
_entity_poly.pdbx_strand_id
1 'polypeptide(L)'
;MARGVYADIHASNPRTPAPGSVSLRELRERLGVTQATVARGADMSQGDVSRLERRTDWLYTSLERYAAGMGGHLELYIVVNGQRYLVDP
;
A
#
# COMPACT_ATOMS: atom_id res chain seq x y z
N MET A 1 -27.80 -15.62 -21.35
CA MET A 1 -27.49 -17.05 -21.26
C MET A 1 -26.29 -17.22 -20.34
N ALA A 2 -26.49 -17.82 -19.17
CA ALA A 2 -25.46 -18.07 -18.18
C ALA A 2 -25.05 -19.55 -18.26
N ARG A 3 -23.76 -19.83 -18.43
CA ARG A 3 -23.13 -21.07 -17.97
C ARG A 3 -21.60 -20.98 -18.07
N GLY A 4 -20.96 -21.06 -16.90
CA GLY A 4 -19.80 -21.89 -16.68
C GLY A 4 -18.44 -21.36 -17.13
N VAL A 5 -17.80 -20.54 -16.29
CA VAL A 5 -16.49 -20.91 -15.71
C VAL A 5 -16.34 -20.22 -14.36
N TYR A 6 -16.92 -20.83 -13.33
CA TYR A 6 -16.72 -20.50 -11.91
C TYR A 6 -15.68 -21.45 -11.28
N ALA A 7 -14.67 -21.86 -12.06
CA ALA A 7 -13.56 -22.64 -11.56
C ALA A 7 -12.34 -21.71 -11.43
N ASP A 8 -11.67 -21.77 -10.28
CA ASP A 8 -10.42 -21.05 -9.94
C ASP A 8 -10.54 -19.67 -9.27
N ILE A 9 -11.64 -19.41 -8.56
CA ILE A 9 -11.64 -18.39 -7.48
C ILE A 9 -10.87 -18.84 -6.20
N HIS A 10 -10.20 -19.99 -6.26
CA HIS A 10 -9.44 -20.58 -5.14
C HIS A 10 -7.96 -20.83 -5.50
N ALA A 11 -7.20 -19.79 -5.88
CA ALA A 11 -5.74 -19.89 -5.92
C ALA A 11 -5.01 -18.53 -5.83
N SER A 12 -5.38 -17.66 -4.89
CA SER A 12 -4.47 -16.59 -4.50
C SER A 12 -4.80 -16.13 -3.09
N ASN A 13 -4.03 -16.62 -2.13
CA ASN A 13 -3.91 -15.99 -0.82
C ASN A 13 -3.65 -14.47 -1.04
N PRO A 14 -4.56 -13.55 -0.67
CA PRO A 14 -4.36 -12.11 -0.85
C PRO A 14 -3.20 -11.56 0.00
N ARG A 15 -2.56 -12.43 0.81
CA ARG A 15 -1.40 -12.13 1.65
C ARG A 15 -0.08 -12.64 1.07
N THR A 16 -0.02 -13.08 -0.18
CA THR A 16 1.29 -13.29 -0.83
C THR A 16 1.74 -11.95 -1.40
N PRO A 17 2.75 -11.28 -0.80
CA PRO A 17 3.32 -10.08 -1.38
C PRO A 17 3.70 -10.36 -2.83
N ALA A 18 3.30 -9.47 -3.75
CA ALA A 18 3.74 -9.59 -5.14
C ALA A 18 5.28 -9.65 -5.18
N PRO A 19 5.90 -10.42 -6.09
CA PRO A 19 7.34 -10.43 -6.25
C PRO A 19 7.87 -8.98 -6.37
N GLY A 20 8.77 -8.59 -5.45
CA GLY A 20 9.30 -7.23 -5.38
C GLY A 20 8.51 -6.22 -4.53
N SER A 21 7.44 -6.63 -3.83
CA SER A 21 6.77 -5.77 -2.86
C SER A 21 7.55 -5.65 -1.55
N VAL A 22 7.42 -4.50 -0.89
CA VAL A 22 8.13 -4.13 0.35
C VAL A 22 7.13 -3.63 1.37
N SER A 23 7.47 -3.73 2.66
CA SER A 23 6.69 -3.06 3.71
C SER A 23 6.87 -1.53 3.65
N LEU A 24 5.97 -0.75 4.25
CA LEU A 24 6.15 0.71 4.38
C LEU A 24 7.47 1.06 5.07
N ARG A 25 7.81 0.31 6.13
CA ARG A 25 9.08 0.46 6.85
C ARG A 25 10.28 0.25 5.92
N GLU A 26 10.26 -0.83 5.17
CA GLU A 26 11.36 -1.17 4.25
C GLU A 26 11.47 -0.16 3.11
N LEU A 27 10.33 0.29 2.55
CA LEU A 27 10.30 1.39 1.58
C LEU A 27 10.99 2.64 2.14
N ARG A 28 10.60 3.06 3.34
CA ARG A 28 11.18 4.21 4.04
C ARG A 28 12.68 4.03 4.27
N GLU A 29 13.11 2.85 4.73
CA GLU A 29 14.52 2.54 4.96
C GLU A 29 15.35 2.57 3.68
N ARG A 30 14.82 2.03 2.57
CA ARG A 30 15.47 2.08 1.24
C ARG A 30 15.64 3.51 0.72
N LEU A 31 14.71 4.40 1.06
CA LEU A 31 14.77 5.83 0.73
C LEU A 31 15.62 6.65 1.71
N GLY A 32 16.20 6.03 2.75
CA GLY A 32 17.08 6.72 3.71
C GLY A 32 16.39 7.75 4.59
N VAL A 33 15.06 7.71 4.69
CA VAL A 33 14.25 8.67 5.47
C VAL A 33 13.90 8.13 6.86
N THR A 34 13.89 9.00 7.86
CA THR A 34 13.54 8.61 9.24
C THR A 34 12.03 8.66 9.46
N GLN A 35 11.52 7.92 10.45
CA GLN A 35 10.10 8.04 10.86
C GLN A 35 9.74 9.47 11.26
N ALA A 36 10.65 10.22 11.88
CA ALA A 36 10.43 11.61 12.27
C ALA A 36 10.34 12.55 11.04
N THR A 37 11.12 12.28 9.99
CA THR A 37 11.04 13.01 8.72
C THR A 37 9.69 12.79 8.06
N VAL A 38 9.25 11.53 7.95
CA VAL A 38 7.95 11.19 7.37
C VAL A 38 6.81 11.78 8.19
N ALA A 39 6.88 11.68 9.52
CA ALA A 39 5.90 12.25 10.43
C ALA A 39 5.69 13.75 10.19
N ARG A 40 6.79 14.51 10.07
CA ARG A 40 6.74 15.95 9.80
C ARG A 40 6.10 16.25 8.44
N GLY A 41 6.49 15.52 7.38
CA GLY A 41 5.94 15.75 6.04
C GLY A 41 4.49 15.26 5.88
N ALA A 42 4.08 14.27 6.67
CA ALA A 42 2.73 13.69 6.65
C ALA A 42 1.76 14.41 7.62
N ASP A 43 2.23 15.38 8.41
CA ASP A 43 1.48 16.00 9.52
C ASP A 43 0.96 14.96 10.54
N MET A 44 1.79 13.98 10.85
CA MET A 44 1.49 12.87 11.76
C MET A 44 2.46 12.91 12.95
N SER A 45 2.10 12.27 14.08
CA SER A 45 3.12 11.99 15.10
C SER A 45 4.05 10.87 14.63
N GLN A 46 5.28 10.83 15.14
CA GLN A 46 6.16 9.68 14.91
C GLN A 46 5.52 8.36 15.40
N GLY A 47 4.73 8.42 16.49
CA GLY A 47 3.98 7.28 16.99
C GLY A 47 2.92 6.78 16.00
N ASP A 48 2.26 7.68 15.27
CA ASP A 48 1.30 7.32 14.21
C ASP A 48 2.00 6.65 13.03
N VAL A 49 3.13 7.21 12.57
CA VAL A 49 3.97 6.60 11.53
C VAL A 49 4.43 5.20 11.95
N SER A 50 4.90 5.06 13.20
CA SER A 50 5.33 3.79 13.76
C SER A 50 4.19 2.76 13.85
N ARG A 51 2.97 3.18 14.18
CA ARG A 51 1.78 2.31 14.16
C ARG A 51 1.37 1.94 12.73
N LEU A 52 1.43 2.90 11.80
CA LEU A 52 1.10 2.67 10.39
C LEU A 52 2.02 1.61 9.77
N GLU A 53 3.33 1.69 10.02
CA GLU A 53 4.33 0.73 9.52
C GLU A 53 4.17 -0.70 10.06
N ARG A 54 3.48 -0.88 11.19
CA ARG A 54 3.24 -2.21 11.80
C ARG A 54 1.91 -2.85 11.39
N ARG A 55 0.96 -2.05 10.91
CA ARG A 55 -0.37 -2.51 10.51
C ARG A 55 -0.39 -2.92 9.05
N THR A 56 -1.41 -3.66 8.66
CA THR A 56 -1.67 -4.09 7.27
C THR A 56 -3.00 -3.57 6.73
N ASP A 57 -3.82 -2.99 7.60
CA ASP A 57 -5.13 -2.40 7.30
C ASP A 57 -5.03 -0.87 7.32
N TRP A 58 -4.76 -0.29 6.15
CA TRP A 58 -4.55 1.15 6.03
C TRP A 58 -5.76 1.87 5.44
N LEU A 59 -6.03 3.07 5.94
CA LEU A 59 -6.88 4.02 5.24
C LEU A 59 -6.07 4.59 4.05
N TYR A 60 -6.74 4.82 2.92
CA TYR A 60 -6.13 5.45 1.75
C TYR A 60 -5.47 6.78 2.12
N THR A 61 -6.18 7.65 2.84
CA THR A 61 -5.69 8.96 3.27
C THR A 61 -4.44 8.89 4.15
N SER A 62 -4.29 7.82 4.95
CA SER A 62 -3.08 7.61 5.74
C SER A 62 -1.88 7.23 4.87
N LEU A 63 -2.09 6.39 3.85
CA LEU A 63 -1.04 6.03 2.90
C LEU A 63 -0.65 7.20 2.00
N GLU A 64 -1.63 7.99 1.58
CA GLU A 64 -1.42 9.19 0.77
C GLU A 64 -0.55 10.19 1.53
N ARG A 65 -0.90 10.49 2.78
CA ARG A 65 -0.10 11.37 3.65
C ARG A 65 1.30 10.80 3.91
N TYR A 66 1.42 9.49 4.12
CA TYR A 66 2.72 8.84 4.32
C TYR A 66 3.61 8.96 3.07
N ALA A 67 3.05 8.73 1.87
CA ALA A 67 3.75 8.92 0.61
C ALA A 67 4.18 10.39 0.41
N ALA A 68 3.26 11.33 0.66
CA ALA A 68 3.56 12.77 0.63
C ALA A 68 4.66 13.16 1.62
N GLY A 69 4.66 12.57 2.82
CA GLY A 69 5.69 12.80 3.83
C GLY A 69 7.08 12.27 3.45
N MET A 70 7.16 11.36 2.46
CA MET A 70 8.41 10.92 1.82
C MET A 70 8.75 11.71 0.54
N GLY A 71 7.92 12.70 0.16
CA GLY A 71 8.06 13.47 -1.08
C GLY A 71 7.53 12.75 -2.33
N GLY A 72 6.71 11.71 -2.14
CA GLY A 72 6.03 10.97 -3.22
C GLY A 72 4.53 11.22 -3.26
N HIS A 73 3.84 10.40 -4.05
CA HIS A 73 2.37 10.35 -4.12
C HIS A 73 1.93 8.87 -4.12
N LEU A 74 0.65 8.63 -3.81
CA LEU A 74 0.08 7.29 -3.78
C LEU A 74 -0.71 7.01 -5.06
N GLU A 75 -0.33 5.97 -5.79
CA GLU A 75 -1.14 5.39 -6.87
C GLU A 75 -1.78 4.09 -6.38
N LEU A 76 -3.09 3.93 -6.58
CA LEU A 76 -3.81 2.71 -6.24
C LEU A 76 -4.14 1.90 -7.49
N TYR A 77 -3.83 0.61 -7.47
CA TYR A 77 -4.11 -0.29 -8.57
C TYR A 77 -5.05 -1.41 -8.15
N ILE A 78 -6.09 -1.67 -8.95
CA ILE A 78 -6.96 -2.85 -8.79
C ILE A 78 -6.63 -3.85 -9.90
N VAL A 79 -6.43 -5.12 -9.53
CA VAL A 79 -6.18 -6.22 -10.48
C VAL A 79 -7.44 -7.08 -10.60
N VAL A 80 -8.00 -7.14 -11.81
CA VAL A 80 -9.19 -7.95 -12.13
C VAL A 80 -8.92 -8.72 -13.42
N ASN A 81 -9.14 -10.03 -13.41
CA ASN A 81 -8.92 -10.91 -14.58
C ASN A 81 -7.51 -10.79 -15.18
N GLY A 82 -6.49 -10.62 -14.33
CA GLY A 82 -5.11 -10.42 -14.76
C GLY A 82 -4.81 -9.03 -15.35
N GLN A 83 -5.80 -8.15 -15.48
CA GLN A 83 -5.62 -6.78 -15.93
C GLN A 83 -5.48 -5.83 -14.75
N ARG A 84 -4.58 -4.84 -14.86
CA ARG A 84 -4.32 -3.83 -13.84
C ARG A 84 -4.93 -2.48 -14.24
N TYR A 85 -5.69 -1.88 -13.34
CA TYR A 85 -6.31 -0.57 -13.52
C TYR A 85 -5.79 0.40 -12.47
N LEU A 86 -5.27 1.56 -12.89
CA LEU A 86 -5.02 2.69 -11.99
C LEU A 86 -6.37 3.27 -11.58
N VAL A 87 -6.55 3.52 -10.28
CA VAL A 87 -7.77 4.07 -9.71
C VAL A 87 -7.46 5.39 -9.03
N ASP A 88 -8.20 6.42 -9.44
CA ASP A 88 -8.25 7.71 -8.77
C ASP A 88 -9.43 7.68 -7.78
N PRO A 89 -9.25 8.06 -6.50
CA PRO A 89 -10.30 7.98 -5.47
C PRO A 89 -11.51 8.89 -5.69
#